data_AF-A0A6A3GNU3-F1
#
_entry.id   AF-A0A6A3GNU3-F1
#
_cell.length_a   1.000
_cell.length_b   1.000
_cell.length_c   1.000
_cell.angle_alpha   90.00
_cell.angle_beta   90.00
_cell.angle_gamma   90.00
#
_symmetry.space_group_name_H-M   'P 1'
#
loop_
_entity.id
_entity.type
_entity.pdbx_description
1 polymer ?
#
loop_
_entity_poly.entity_id
_entity_poly.type
_entity_poly.pdbx_seq_one_letter_code
_entity_poly.pdbx_strand_id
1 'polypeptide(L)' 'MVRDVSCHFLRLSCSEEDHLLFRREYARSNRERGVKLLRCFPHCCPEHARRSYCGCSVHVLVTFTSSVSAAELD' A
#
# COMPACT_ATOMS: atom_id res chain seq x y z
N MET A 1 28.24 0.97 4.02
CA MET A 1 27.82 1.21 2.63
C MET A 1 26.33 1.50 2.66
N VAL A 2 25.94 2.79 2.66
CA VAL A 2 24.51 3.15 2.59
C VAL A 2 24.11 2.96 1.14
N ARG A 3 23.31 1.93 0.86
CA ARG A 3 22.58 1.85 -0.41
C ARG A 3 21.49 2.89 -0.32
N ASP A 4 21.44 3.84 -1.26
CA ASP A 4 20.26 4.68 -1.37
C ASP A 4 19.10 3.78 -1.80
N VAL A 5 18.06 3.75 -0.96
CA VAL A 5 16.88 2.91 -1.12
C VAL A 5 15.68 3.83 -1.14
N SER A 6 14.93 3.83 -2.24
CA SER A 6 13.61 4.43 -2.27
C SER A 6 12.53 3.36 -2.12
N CYS A 7 11.43 3.72 -1.46
CA CYS A 7 10.30 2.82 -1.29
C CYS A 7 8.97 3.56 -1.48
N HIS A 8 8.01 2.86 -2.07
CA HIS A 8 6.68 3.40 -2.34
C HIS A 8 5.62 2.34 -2.03
N PHE A 9 4.53 2.74 -1.39
CA PHE A 9 3.37 1.88 -1.19
C PHE A 9 2.49 1.92 -2.43
N LEU A 10 2.00 0.76 -2.87
CA LEU A 10 1.07 0.68 -4.00
C LEU A 10 0.07 -0.46 -3.84
N ARG A 11 -0.95 -0.46 -4.70
CA ARG A 11 -1.79 -1.63 -4.99
C ARG A 11 -1.69 -1.91 -6.49
N LEU A 12 -1.36 -3.16 -6.86
CA LEU A 12 -1.06 -3.53 -8.26
C LEU A 12 -2.21 -3.25 -9.25
N SER A 13 -3.45 -3.17 -8.78
CA SER A 13 -4.64 -2.91 -9.62
C SER A 13 -5.14 -1.46 -9.52
N CYS A 14 -4.32 -0.54 -9.02
CA CYS A 14 -4.71 0.87 -8.87
C CYS A 14 -3.55 1.78 -9.25
N SER A 15 -3.86 2.90 -9.89
CA SER A 15 -2.91 3.99 -10.09
C SER A 15 -3.17 5.12 -9.09
N GLU A 16 -2.15 5.93 -8.79
CA GLU A 16 -2.34 7.14 -7.98
C GLU A 16 -3.22 8.18 -8.69
N GLU A 17 -3.31 8.12 -10.03
CA GLU A 17 -4.16 8.99 -10.85
C GLU A 17 -5.65 8.71 -10.62
N ASP A 18 -6.03 7.44 -10.42
CA ASP A 18 -7.42 7.05 -10.15
C ASP A 18 -7.87 7.52 -8.77
N HIS A 19 -7.02 7.31 -7.76
CA HIS A 19 -7.27 7.70 -6.38
C HIS A 19 -6.02 7.50 -5.50
N LEU A 20 -5.99 8.20 -4.37
CA LEU A 20 -5.00 7.95 -3.31
C LEU A 20 -5.12 6.52 -2.76
N LEU A 21 -3.97 5.85 -2.57
CA LEU A 21 -3.89 4.51 -1.96
C LEU A 21 -4.45 4.52 -0.54
N PHE A 22 -4.07 5.50 0.27
CA PHE A 22 -4.56 5.67 1.64
C PHE A 22 -5.59 6.79 1.69
N ARG A 23 -6.69 6.55 2.40
CA ARG A 23 -7.71 7.57 2.68
C ARG A 23 -7.42 8.23 4.03
N ARG A 24 -7.86 9.49 4.16
CA ARG A 24 -7.79 10.23 5.43
C ARG A 24 -8.66 9.60 6.52
N GLU A 25 -9.75 8.96 6.12
CA GLU A 25 -10.76 8.41 7.02
C GLU A 25 -11.20 7.01 6.56
N TYR A 26 -11.52 6.15 7.51
CA TYR A 26 -11.88 4.75 7.27
C TYR A 26 -13.13 4.37 8.03
N ALA A 27 -14.04 3.65 7.36
CA ALA A 27 -15.17 3.05 8.05
C ALA A 27 -14.70 1.95 9.00
N ARG A 28 -15.33 1.86 10.18
CA ARG A 28 -15.05 0.84 11.18
C ARG A 28 -16.29 0.01 11.49
N SER A 29 -16.07 -1.22 11.95
CA SER A 29 -17.10 -2.03 12.61
C SER A 29 -16.68 -2.32 14.04
N ASN A 30 -17.63 -2.21 14.97
CA ASN A 30 -17.48 -2.73 16.32
C ASN A 30 -17.75 -4.23 16.29
N ARG A 31 -16.80 -5.01 16.79
CA ARG A 31 -16.92 -6.44 17.02
C ARG A 31 -17.12 -6.70 18.51
N GLU A 32 -17.44 -7.94 18.83
CA GLU A 32 -17.50 -8.41 20.21
C GLU A 32 -16.21 -8.09 20.98
N ARG A 33 -16.32 -8.01 22.31
CA ARG A 33 -15.21 -7.65 23.20
C ARG A 33 -14.61 -6.26 22.94
N GLY A 34 -15.36 -5.37 22.28
CA GLY A 34 -14.95 -3.98 22.05
C GLY A 34 -13.89 -3.80 20.96
N VAL A 35 -13.61 -4.84 20.16
CA VAL A 35 -12.63 -4.78 19.08
C VAL A 35 -13.17 -3.90 17.95
N LYS A 36 -12.36 -2.99 17.42
CA LYS A 36 -12.71 -2.14 16.27
C LYS A 36 -11.86 -2.52 15.08
N LEU A 37 -12.51 -2.86 13.96
CA LEU A 37 -11.83 -3.22 12.72
C LEU A 37 -12.05 -2.16 11.66
N LEU A 38 -10.99 -1.77 10.95
CA LEU A 38 -11.06 -0.92 9.77
C LEU A 38 -11.56 -1.75 8.59
N ARG A 39 -12.68 -1.35 7.99
CA ARG A 39 -13.28 -2.06 6.84
C ARG A 39 -12.69 -1.64 5.51
N CYS A 40 -12.20 -0.40 5.44
CA CYS A 40 -11.87 0.28 4.19
C CYS A 40 -10.36 0.52 4.01
N PHE A 41 -9.50 -0.07 4.84
CA PHE A 41 -8.06 0.12 4.74
C PHE A 41 -7.45 -0.81 3.68
N PRO A 42 -6.54 -0.34 2.81
CA PRO A 42 -6.13 1.05 2.58
C PRO A 42 -7.15 1.87 1.75
N HIS A 43 -7.98 1.22 0.94
CA HIS A 43 -9.14 1.81 0.27
C HIS A 43 -10.10 0.71 -0.21
N CYS A 44 -11.21 1.10 -0.87
CA CYS A 44 -12.34 0.22 -1.17
C CYS A 44 -12.39 -0.31 -2.61
N CYS A 45 -11.33 -0.23 -3.41
CA CYS A 45 -11.48 -0.55 -4.82
C CYS A 45 -11.70 -2.04 -5.09
N PRO A 46 -12.50 -2.38 -6.13
CA PRO A 46 -13.13 -1.45 -7.08
C PRO A 46 -14.38 -0.72 -6.56
N GLU A 47 -15.07 -1.25 -5.54
CA GLU A 47 -16.29 -0.65 -4.98
C GLU A 47 -16.42 -0.86 -3.46
N HIS A 48 -17.00 0.13 -2.75
CA HIS A 48 -17.27 0.05 -1.32
C HIS A 48 -18.35 -0.98 -0.96
N ALA A 49 -17.95 -2.01 -0.22
CA ALA A 49 -18.87 -2.96 0.39
C ALA A 49 -19.56 -2.36 1.63
N ARG A 50 -20.83 -1.96 1.50
CA ARG A 50 -21.59 -1.27 2.56
C ARG A 50 -21.69 -2.08 3.86
N ARG A 51 -21.85 -3.40 3.76
CA ARG A 51 -22.13 -4.29 4.91
C ARG A 51 -20.97 -5.22 5.29
N SER A 52 -19.84 -5.18 4.60
CA SER A 52 -18.70 -6.09 4.83
C SER A 52 -17.34 -5.37 4.73
N TYR A 53 -16.25 -6.13 4.57
CA TYR A 53 -14.89 -5.61 4.46
C TYR A 53 -14.56 -5.33 2.99
N CYS A 54 -14.03 -4.14 2.72
CA CYS A 54 -13.64 -3.68 1.37
C CYS A 54 -12.12 -3.67 1.19
N GLY A 55 -11.37 -3.79 2.30
CA GLY A 55 -9.93 -3.62 2.34
C GLY A 55 -9.17 -4.52 1.37
N CYS A 56 -7.93 -4.16 1.10
CA CYS A 56 -7.08 -4.80 0.10
C CYS A 56 -5.61 -4.89 0.55
N SER A 57 -4.82 -5.64 -0.21
CA SER A 57 -3.38 -5.73 0.04
C SER A 57 -2.68 -4.39 -0.19
N VAL A 58 -1.69 -4.10 0.67
CA VAL A 58 -0.70 -3.05 0.46
C VAL A 58 0.59 -3.71 0.02
N HIS A 59 1.13 -3.27 -1.12
CA HIS A 59 2.43 -3.70 -1.62
C HIS A 59 3.45 -2.61 -1.36
N VAL A 60 4.72 -3.00 -1.21
CA VAL A 60 5.85 -2.08 -1.10
C VAL A 60 6.76 -2.32 -2.29
N LEU A 61 6.92 -1.33 -3.15
CA LEU A 61 7.97 -1.31 -4.15
C LEU A 61 9.23 -0.75 -3.51
N VAL A 62 10.33 -1.49 -3.62
CA VAL A 62 11.64 -1.09 -3.10
C VAL A 62 12.61 -1.00 -4.26
N THR A 63 13.22 0.16 -4.44
CA THR A 63 14.22 0.42 -5.49
C THR A 63 15.57 0.60 -4.82
N PHE A 64 16.55 -0.18 -5.23
CA PHE A 64 17.92 -0.09 -4.74
C PHE A 64 18.76 0.62 -5.79
N THR A 65 19.48 1.66 -5.38
CA THR A 65 20.55 2.21 -6.22
C THR A 65 21.68 1.18 -6.30
N SER A 66 21.98 0.73 -7.52
CA SER A 66 23.13 -0.14 -7.74
C SER A 66 24.38 0.74 -7.69
N SER A 67 25.27 0.48 -6.72
CA SER A 67 26.63 0.99 -6.82
C SER A 67 27.31 0.28 -7.98
N VAL A 68 27.31 0.89 -9.16
CA VAL A 68 28.14 0.43 -10.27
C VAL A 68 29.58 0.70 -9.87
N SER A 69 30.25 -0.26 -9.23
CA SER A 69 31.67 -0.40 -9.49
C SER A 69 31.73 -0.95 -10.90
N ALA A 70 32.05 -0.08 -11.86
CA ALA A 70 32.53 -0.49 -13.16
C ALA A 70 33.80 -1.30 -12.92
N ALA A 71 33.67 -2.58 -12.60
CA ALA A 71 34.73 -3.53 -12.76
C ALA A 71 34.89 -3.64 -14.28
N GLU A 72 36.02 -3.11 -14.73
CA GLU A 72 36.55 -3.12 -16.08
C GLU A 72 36.20 -4.42 -16.79
N LEU A 73 35.44 -4.31 -17.89
CA LEU A 73 35.43 -5.31 -18.93
C LEU A 73 36.64 -5.01 -19.81
N ASP A 74 37.77 -5.61 -19.45
CA ASP A 74 38.89 -5.87 -20.38
C ASP A 74 38.41 -6.73 -21.55
#